data_AF-A0A7Z9UHS0-F1
#
_entry.id   AF-A0A7Z9UHS0-F1
#
_cell.length_a   1.000
_cell.length_b   1.000
_cell.length_c   1.000
_cell.angle_alpha   90.00
_cell.angle_beta   90.00
_cell.angle_gamma   90.00
#
_symmetry.space_group_name_H-M   'P 1'
#
loop_
_entity.id
_entity.type
_entity.pdbx_description
1 polymer ?
#
loop_
_entity_poly.entity_id
_entity_poly.type
_entity_poly.pdbx_seq_one_letter_code
_entity_poly.pdbx_strand_id
1 'polypeptide(L)'
;MIKILILLPLCFNYARGDETSTDIIVKLKVESKYEFHNRFGEYLEILQYQIKTNYDKLGKVSSVIHYDGEGNLQSKDIYYYNNVGYLVELSSYGPDGLLLWKNIFAYGDHNKITHEASYNPDGSLAWEDKYKYDKNDHLIEKVSYLIEEENEYVSRTFRYDSQNQLVKETSFYPDGKRSSDFIYTYDFDGKLVEEKFYDYYKKLTLKDQYKYDRKDNLKEWVLIDKDGKLVNNYQGIAKKLYQYNRNSDVINIELKDDRGSVVKKEIFQYGKDGRLIESVKFYVKFMFGKVHEIPIEKTTFQYERW
;
A
#
# COMPACT_ATOMS: atom_id res chain seq x y z
N MET A 1 -15.57 -5.50 9.10
CA MET A 1 -14.12 -5.61 9.27
C MET A 1 -13.47 -5.15 7.97
N ILE A 2 -13.15 -3.86 7.94
CA ILE A 2 -12.46 -3.18 6.83
C ILE A 2 -11.05 -3.79 6.75
N LYS A 3 -10.47 -3.94 5.55
CA LYS A 3 -9.04 -4.24 5.40
C LYS A 3 -8.25 -3.17 6.20
N ILE A 4 -7.91 -3.45 7.46
CA ILE A 4 -6.61 -3.07 8.02
C ILE A 4 -5.69 -4.19 7.57
N LEU A 5 -5.46 -4.24 6.26
CA LEU A 5 -4.21 -4.76 5.79
C LEU A 5 -3.27 -3.58 6.03
N ILE A 6 -2.69 -3.51 7.24
CA ILE A 6 -1.33 -2.99 7.36
C ILE A 6 -0.48 -4.05 6.65
N LEU A 7 -0.58 -4.08 5.31
CA LEU A 7 0.64 -4.06 4.55
C LEU A 7 1.26 -2.75 5.01
N LEU A 8 2.19 -2.84 5.98
CA LEU A 8 3.38 -2.01 5.86
C LEU A 8 3.67 -2.03 4.36
N PRO A 9 3.73 -0.89 3.67
CA PRO A 9 4.39 -0.86 2.40
C PRO A 9 5.85 -1.18 2.73
N LEU A 10 6.15 -2.49 2.88
CA LEU A 10 7.31 -3.05 2.26
C LEU A 10 7.13 -2.64 0.81
N CYS A 11 7.65 -1.45 0.51
CA CYS A 11 8.05 -1.05 -0.82
C CYS A 11 9.07 -2.10 -1.26
N PHE A 12 8.61 -3.31 -1.56
CA PHE A 12 9.18 -4.08 -2.63
C PHE A 12 8.83 -3.25 -3.87
N ASN A 13 9.67 -2.25 -4.13
CA ASN A 13 10.05 -1.96 -5.49
C ASN A 13 10.65 -3.27 -6.03
N TYR A 14 9.80 -4.22 -6.44
CA TYR A 14 10.14 -5.04 -7.59
C TYR A 14 10.04 -4.08 -8.78
N ALA A 15 11.06 -3.24 -8.91
CA ALA A 15 11.44 -2.72 -10.20
C ALA A 15 11.66 -3.97 -11.04
N ARG A 16 10.78 -4.19 -12.02
CA ARG A 16 11.08 -5.06 -13.16
C ARG A 16 12.45 -4.60 -13.66
N GLY A 17 13.41 -5.51 -13.60
CA GLY A 17 14.73 -5.29 -14.16
C GLY A 17 14.60 -5.04 -15.65
N ASP A 18 14.63 -3.77 -16.05
CA ASP A 18 15.27 -3.36 -17.27
C ASP A 18 16.72 -3.03 -16.89
N GLU A 19 17.64 -3.94 -17.19
CA GLU A 19 19.10 -3.81 -17.06
C GLU A 19 19.70 -2.75 -18.01
N THR A 20 19.01 -1.64 -18.24
CA THR A 20 19.50 -0.55 -19.09
C THR A 20 19.23 0.85 -18.52
N SER A 21 19.23 0.99 -17.19
CA SER A 21 19.37 2.29 -16.54
C SER A 21 20.50 2.15 -15.54
N THR A 22 21.56 2.95 -15.68
CA THR A 22 22.57 3.14 -14.64
C THR A 22 21.87 3.24 -13.29
N ASP A 23 22.04 2.27 -12.40
CA ASP A 23 21.43 2.25 -11.07
C ASP A 23 22.03 3.39 -10.25
N ILE A 24 21.47 4.59 -10.45
CA ILE A 24 21.84 5.76 -9.70
C ILE A 24 21.22 5.58 -8.32
N ILE A 25 22.03 5.11 -7.38
CA ILE A 25 21.62 4.85 -6.01
C ILE A 25 21.27 6.18 -5.35
N VAL A 26 20.02 6.28 -4.90
CA VAL A 26 19.53 7.42 -4.12
C VAL A 26 20.13 7.32 -2.72
N LYS A 27 20.65 8.42 -2.21
CA LYS A 27 21.13 8.56 -0.83
C LYS A 27 20.02 9.07 0.10
N LEU A 28 19.21 10.02 -0.39
CA LEU A 28 18.12 10.64 0.36
C LEU A 28 16.93 10.90 -0.56
N LYS A 29 15.74 10.50 -0.12
CA LYS A 29 14.45 10.94 -0.69
C LYS A 29 13.77 11.86 0.31
N VAL A 30 13.35 13.04 -0.14
CA VAL A 30 12.51 13.95 0.65
C VAL A 30 11.12 14.01 0.04
N GLU A 31 10.11 13.60 0.79
CA GLU A 31 8.70 13.69 0.44
C GLU A 31 8.07 14.82 1.26
N SER A 32 7.43 15.78 0.59
CA SER A 32 6.73 16.89 1.26
C SER A 32 5.26 16.89 0.87
N LYS A 33 4.38 16.92 1.87
CA LYS A 33 2.93 16.86 1.71
C LYS A 33 2.30 18.21 1.96
N TYR A 34 1.46 18.68 1.04
CA TYR A 34 0.77 19.96 1.11
C TYR A 34 -0.73 19.76 1.00
N GLU A 35 -1.49 20.56 1.75
CA GLU A 35 -2.92 20.75 1.55
C GLU A 35 -3.18 22.13 0.94
N PHE A 36 -4.14 22.18 0.01
CA PHE A 36 -4.53 23.45 -0.59
C PHE A 36 -5.64 24.13 0.20
N HIS A 37 -5.42 25.38 0.55
CA HIS A 37 -6.41 26.23 1.19
C HIS A 37 -6.81 27.37 0.25
N ASN A 38 -8.11 27.45 -0.06
CA ASN A 38 -8.62 28.56 -0.87
C ASN A 38 -8.66 29.83 -0.02
N ARG A 39 -7.94 30.87 -0.45
CA ARG A 39 -8.06 32.23 0.07
C ARG A 39 -8.34 33.16 -1.10
N PHE A 40 -9.54 33.71 -1.13
CA PHE A 40 -9.99 34.70 -2.12
C PHE A 40 -9.87 34.26 -3.59
N GLY A 41 -10.04 32.96 -3.87
CA GLY A 41 -9.96 32.41 -5.22
C GLY A 41 -8.59 31.89 -5.62
N GLU A 42 -7.57 32.08 -4.78
CA GLU A 42 -6.24 31.48 -4.93
C GLU A 42 -6.07 30.30 -3.98
N TYR A 43 -5.35 29.27 -4.42
CA TYR A 43 -5.06 28.08 -3.61
C TYR A 43 -3.63 28.17 -3.07
N LEU A 44 -3.52 28.32 -1.74
CA LEU A 44 -2.24 28.32 -1.05
C LEU A 44 -1.85 26.90 -0.63
N GLU A 45 -0.60 26.53 -0.88
CA GLU A 45 -0.01 25.26 -0.42
C GLU A 45 0.41 25.39 1.05
N ILE A 46 -0.20 24.59 1.93
CA ILE A 46 0.18 24.51 3.35
C ILE A 46 0.87 23.17 3.59
N LEU A 47 2.16 23.21 3.92
CA LEU A 47 2.94 22.02 4.27
C LEU A 47 2.32 21.36 5.51
N GLN A 48 2.00 20.07 5.41
CA GLN A 48 1.43 19.27 6.49
C GLN A 48 2.48 18.39 7.18
N TYR A 49 3.37 17.80 6.38
CA TYR A 49 4.47 17.00 6.89
C TYR A 49 5.58 16.86 5.86
N GLN A 50 6.76 16.48 6.34
CA GLN A 50 7.88 16.07 5.51
C GLN A 50 8.43 14.73 5.98
N ILE A 51 8.74 13.83 5.05
CA ILE A 51 9.38 12.54 5.33
C ILE A 51 10.73 12.49 4.62
N LYS A 52 11.79 12.18 5.36
CA LYS A 52 13.14 11.97 4.83
C LYS A 52 13.52 10.50 4.93
N THR A 53 13.68 9.83 3.79
CA THR A 53 14.13 8.45 3.72
C THR A 53 15.60 8.41 3.31
N ASN A 54 16.46 7.92 4.21
CA ASN A 54 17.88 7.74 3.94
C ASN A 54 18.15 6.31 3.50
N TYR A 55 19.05 6.16 2.55
CA TYR A 55 19.47 4.86 2.02
C TYR A 55 20.96 4.65 2.25
N ASP A 56 21.37 3.40 2.42
CA ASP A 56 22.78 3.02 2.39
C ASP A 56 23.33 2.96 0.96
N LYS A 57 24.63 2.64 0.81
CA LYS A 57 25.27 2.51 -0.51
C LYS A 57 24.81 1.28 -1.31
N LEU A 58 24.03 0.39 -0.70
CA LEU A 58 23.42 -0.77 -1.35
C LEU A 58 21.94 -0.49 -1.72
N GLY A 59 21.45 0.73 -1.48
CA GLY A 59 20.08 1.13 -1.77
C GLY A 59 19.04 0.66 -0.76
N LYS A 60 19.46 0.13 0.41
CA LYS A 60 18.54 -0.26 1.48
C LYS A 60 18.20 0.94 2.35
N VAL A 61 16.97 1.02 2.84
CA VAL A 61 16.53 2.08 3.74
C VAL A 61 17.30 1.94 5.06
N SER A 62 18.03 2.97 5.47
CA SER A 62 18.74 2.98 6.76
C SER A 62 17.92 3.68 7.84
N SER A 63 17.17 4.72 7.46
CA SER A 63 16.27 5.42 8.37
C SER A 63 15.17 6.18 7.63
N VAL A 64 14.06 6.40 8.33
CA VAL A 64 12.97 7.29 7.90
C VAL A 64 12.75 8.31 9.01
N ILE A 65 12.73 9.59 8.66
CA ILE A 65 12.53 10.68 9.62
C ILE A 65 11.26 11.42 9.25
N HIS A 66 10.34 11.54 10.21
CA HIS A 66 9.07 12.23 10.05
C HIS A 66 9.12 13.60 10.72
N TYR A 67 8.69 14.63 9.99
CA TYR A 67 8.55 15.99 10.47
C TYR A 67 7.11 16.47 10.25
N ASP A 68 6.61 17.31 11.13
CA ASP A 68 5.36 18.04 10.88
C ASP A 68 5.56 19.20 9.89
N GLY A 69 4.47 19.92 9.60
CA GLY A 69 4.45 21.04 8.66
C GLY A 69 5.23 22.29 9.14
N GLU A 70 5.56 22.36 10.43
CA GLU A 70 6.39 23.42 11.01
C GLU A 70 7.87 23.04 11.02
N GLY A 71 8.18 21.78 10.69
CA GLY A 71 9.54 21.24 10.64
C GLY A 71 10.02 20.62 11.96
N ASN A 72 9.14 20.41 12.94
CA ASN A 72 9.50 19.72 14.17
C ASN A 72 9.60 18.22 13.92
N LEU A 73 10.60 17.58 14.52
CA LEU A 73 10.76 16.13 14.48
C LEU A 73 9.57 15.46 15.18
N GLN A 74 8.97 14.48 14.52
CA GLN A 74 7.85 13.68 15.04
C GLN A 74 8.28 12.25 15.38
N SER A 75 9.09 11.64 14.51
CA SER A 75 9.69 10.33 14.79
C SER A 75 10.90 10.06 13.92
N LYS A 76 11.69 9.08 14.33
CA LYS A 76 12.76 8.50 13.54
C LYS A 76 12.72 6.99 13.62
N ASP A 77 12.58 6.35 12.46
CA ASP A 77 12.62 4.92 12.29
C ASP A 77 14.01 4.49 11.83
N ILE A 78 14.54 3.42 12.40
CA ILE A 78 15.86 2.86 12.07
C ILE A 78 15.72 1.40 11.69
N TYR A 79 16.35 1.04 10.57
CA TYR A 79 16.25 -0.28 9.94
C TYR A 79 17.57 -1.01 10.10
N TYR A 80 17.53 -2.23 10.63
CA TYR A 80 18.71 -3.07 10.82
C TYR A 80 18.61 -4.35 10.01
N TYR A 81 19.68 -4.66 9.28
CA TYR A 81 19.75 -5.80 8.39
C TYR A 81 20.80 -6.80 8.89
N ASN A 82 20.55 -8.08 8.66
CA ASN A 82 21.59 -9.10 8.82
C ASN A 82 22.61 -9.05 7.66
N ASN A 83 23.67 -9.86 7.76
CA ASN A 83 24.77 -9.89 6.78
C ASN A 83 24.34 -10.29 5.36
N VAL A 84 23.21 -10.98 5.21
CA VAL A 84 22.64 -11.36 3.90
C VAL A 84 21.73 -10.26 3.35
N GLY A 85 21.34 -9.31 4.20
CA GLY A 85 20.59 -8.14 3.81
C GLY A 85 19.10 -8.16 4.12
N TYR A 86 18.63 -9.09 4.95
CA TYR A 86 17.23 -9.15 5.40
C TYR A 86 17.03 -8.26 6.61
N LEU A 87 15.91 -7.53 6.64
CA LEU A 87 15.50 -6.68 7.76
C LEU A 87 15.24 -7.57 8.97
N VAL A 88 16.01 -7.43 10.03
CA VAL A 88 15.85 -8.23 11.26
C VAL A 88 15.26 -7.41 12.40
N GLU A 89 15.36 -6.09 12.32
CA GLU A 89 14.79 -5.17 13.30
C GLU A 89 14.40 -3.84 12.65
N LEU A 90 13.26 -3.30 13.09
CA LEU A 90 12.82 -1.95 12.80
C LEU A 90 12.40 -1.29 14.12
N SER A 91 13.06 -0.19 14.48
CA SER A 91 12.83 0.51 15.74
C SER A 91 12.43 1.95 15.47
N SER A 92 11.37 2.42 16.12
CA SER A 92 10.89 3.81 16.00
C SER A 92 11.10 4.58 17.29
N TYR A 93 11.58 5.82 17.17
CA TYR A 93 11.88 6.70 18.28
C TYR A 93 11.11 8.01 18.17
N GLY A 94 10.63 8.53 19.30
CA GLY A 94 9.95 9.80 19.40
C GLY A 94 10.89 11.01 19.31
N PRO A 95 10.35 12.24 19.36
CA PRO A 95 11.14 13.47 19.27
C PRO A 95 12.10 13.66 20.45
N ASP A 96 11.77 13.06 21.60
CA ASP A 96 12.58 13.03 22.82
C ASP A 96 13.67 11.95 22.80
N GLY A 97 13.71 11.13 21.75
CA GLY A 97 14.64 10.02 21.59
C GLY A 97 14.22 8.73 22.32
N LEU A 98 13.03 8.69 22.94
CA LEU A 98 12.51 7.49 23.57
C LEU A 98 11.98 6.50 22.53
N LEU A 99 12.14 5.21 22.78
CA LEU A 99 11.59 4.15 21.93
C LEU A 99 10.06 4.23 21.95
N LEU A 100 9.42 4.21 20.78
CA LEU A 100 7.97 4.15 20.61
C LEU A 100 7.48 2.72 20.38
N TRP A 101 8.21 1.96 19.56
CA TRP A 101 7.94 0.54 19.31
C TRP A 101 9.14 -0.08 18.60
N LYS A 102 9.18 -1.41 18.62
CA LYS A 102 10.23 -2.21 18.01
C LYS A 102 9.64 -3.45 17.34
N ASN A 103 9.93 -3.66 16.07
CA ASN A 103 9.59 -4.87 15.35
C ASN A 103 10.82 -5.76 15.15
N ILE A 104 10.65 -7.07 15.34
CA ILE A 104 11.66 -8.10 15.12
C ILE A 104 11.16 -9.07 14.06
N PHE A 105 12.04 -9.49 13.16
CA PHE A 105 11.73 -10.38 12.06
C PHE A 105 12.66 -11.59 12.09
N ALA A 106 12.09 -12.79 12.02
CA ALA A 106 12.83 -14.03 11.90
C ALA A 106 12.53 -14.73 10.58
N TYR A 107 13.56 -15.34 10.00
CA TYR A 107 13.52 -16.00 8.72
C TYR A 107 13.91 -17.47 8.86
N GLY A 108 13.22 -18.34 8.12
CA GLY A 108 13.56 -19.75 8.00
C GLY A 108 14.24 -20.06 6.67
N ASP A 109 14.01 -21.27 6.18
CA ASP A 109 14.52 -21.74 4.89
C ASP A 109 14.06 -20.85 3.73
N HIS A 110 14.87 -20.83 2.66
CA HIS A 110 14.65 -20.00 1.47
C HIS A 110 14.40 -18.51 1.77
N ASN A 111 14.86 -18.03 2.93
CA ASN A 111 14.74 -16.64 3.40
C ASN A 111 13.29 -16.16 3.55
N LYS A 112 12.37 -17.07 3.87
CA LYS A 112 10.97 -16.74 4.15
C LYS A 112 10.81 -16.27 5.58
N ILE A 113 10.01 -15.22 5.79
CA ILE A 113 9.64 -14.80 7.13
C ILE A 113 8.83 -15.91 7.80
N THR A 114 9.28 -16.39 8.94
CA THR A 114 8.59 -17.41 9.74
C THR A 114 7.89 -16.78 10.94
N HIS A 115 8.39 -15.63 11.39
CA HIS A 115 7.87 -14.93 12.55
C HIS A 115 8.15 -13.42 12.48
N GLU A 116 7.19 -12.64 12.95
CA GLU A 116 7.29 -11.20 13.14
C GLU A 116 6.68 -10.84 14.50
N ALA A 117 7.29 -9.93 15.23
CA ALA A 117 6.82 -9.52 16.56
C ALA A 117 7.04 -8.02 16.76
N SER A 118 6.05 -7.33 17.33
CA SER A 118 6.14 -5.92 17.73
C SER A 118 6.13 -5.79 19.23
N TYR A 119 7.01 -4.96 19.76
CA TYR A 119 7.17 -4.70 21.17
C TYR A 119 6.90 -3.22 21.48
N ASN A 120 6.25 -3.01 22.62
CA ASN A 120 6.00 -1.70 23.21
C ASN A 120 7.29 -1.10 23.81
N PRO A 121 7.30 0.20 24.17
CA PRO A 121 8.46 0.87 24.77
C PRO A 121 8.98 0.20 26.05
N ASP A 122 8.09 -0.43 26.81
CA ASP A 122 8.42 -1.15 28.06
C ASP A 122 8.95 -2.57 27.83
N GLY A 123 9.03 -3.00 26.57
CA GLY A 123 9.46 -4.33 26.15
C GLY A 123 8.35 -5.39 26.16
N SER A 124 7.11 -5.05 26.50
CA SER A 124 5.98 -5.97 26.38
C SER A 124 5.68 -6.26 24.91
N LEU A 125 5.28 -7.50 24.61
CA LEU A 125 4.92 -7.91 23.25
C LEU A 125 3.52 -7.36 22.94
N ALA A 126 3.42 -6.50 21.93
CA ALA A 126 2.15 -5.92 21.47
C ALA A 126 1.38 -6.89 20.58
N TRP A 127 2.07 -7.46 19.57
CA TRP A 127 1.52 -8.47 18.69
C TRP A 127 2.61 -9.37 18.11
N GLU A 128 2.22 -10.56 17.66
CA GLU A 128 3.08 -11.45 16.88
C GLU A 128 2.33 -12.09 15.71
N ASP A 129 3.06 -12.32 14.62
CA ASP A 129 2.63 -13.11 13.48
C ASP A 129 3.51 -14.36 13.32
N LYS A 130 2.87 -15.46 12.92
CA LYS A 130 3.54 -16.73 12.55
C LYS A 130 3.09 -17.17 11.17
N TYR A 131 4.04 -17.67 10.40
CA TYR A 131 3.85 -17.98 8.99
C TYR A 131 4.24 -19.44 8.70
N LYS A 132 3.42 -20.16 7.94
CA LYS A 132 3.73 -21.52 7.47
C LYS A 132 3.65 -21.60 5.96
N TYR A 133 4.55 -22.39 5.39
CA TYR A 133 4.71 -22.54 3.95
C TYR A 133 4.56 -24.01 3.53
N ASP A 134 4.14 -24.23 2.28
CA ASP A 134 4.23 -25.55 1.65
C ASP A 134 5.64 -25.82 1.11
N LYS A 135 5.85 -27.02 0.54
CA LYS A 135 7.12 -27.45 -0.05
C LYS A 135 7.56 -26.64 -1.29
N ASN A 136 6.65 -25.85 -1.85
CA ASN A 136 6.90 -24.97 -3.01
C ASN A 136 7.06 -23.51 -2.56
N ASP A 137 7.26 -23.28 -1.26
CA ASP A 137 7.43 -21.96 -0.63
C ASP A 137 6.19 -21.04 -0.73
N HIS A 138 5.00 -21.58 -0.94
CA HIS A 138 3.76 -20.79 -0.86
C HIS A 138 3.31 -20.64 0.59
N LEU A 139 2.95 -19.42 0.99
CA LEU A 139 2.33 -19.17 2.30
C LEU A 139 0.99 -19.89 2.33
N ILE A 140 0.79 -20.83 3.26
CA ILE A 140 -0.46 -21.59 3.41
C ILE A 140 -1.24 -21.20 4.65
N GLU A 141 -0.57 -20.64 5.65
CA GLU A 141 -1.19 -20.21 6.91
C GLU A 141 -0.47 -18.97 7.44
N LYS A 142 -1.25 -17.95 7.80
CA LYS A 142 -0.82 -16.83 8.64
C LYS A 142 -1.66 -16.83 9.90
N VAL A 143 -0.98 -16.59 11.00
CA VAL A 143 -1.52 -16.57 12.34
C VAL A 143 -1.11 -15.26 12.97
N SER A 144 -2.08 -14.49 13.48
CA SER A 144 -1.85 -13.21 14.14
C SER A 144 -2.35 -13.25 15.58
N TYR A 145 -1.53 -12.84 16.55
CA TYR A 145 -1.88 -12.72 17.95
C TYR A 145 -1.72 -11.28 18.42
N LEU A 146 -2.79 -10.66 18.89
CA LEU A 146 -2.76 -9.36 19.57
C LEU A 146 -2.84 -9.58 21.08
N ILE A 147 -1.86 -9.07 21.84
CA ILE A 147 -1.73 -9.37 23.27
C ILE A 147 -2.45 -8.35 24.14
N GLU A 148 -2.57 -7.10 23.69
CA GLU A 148 -3.23 -6.03 24.47
C GLU A 148 -4.75 -6.24 24.65
N GLU A 149 -5.38 -7.08 23.83
CA GLU A 149 -6.83 -7.34 23.85
C GLU A 149 -7.18 -8.82 24.13
N GLU A 150 -6.47 -9.45 25.08
CA GLU A 150 -6.69 -10.83 25.57
C GLU A 150 -7.33 -11.79 24.54
N ASN A 151 -6.51 -12.27 23.60
CA ASN A 151 -6.77 -13.44 22.75
C ASN A 151 -7.62 -13.24 21.47
N GLU A 152 -7.56 -12.08 20.80
CA GLU A 152 -7.98 -12.06 19.39
C GLU A 152 -6.89 -12.66 18.50
N TYR A 153 -7.06 -13.95 18.20
CA TYR A 153 -6.31 -14.65 17.17
C TYR A 153 -7.09 -14.61 15.86
N VAL A 154 -6.49 -14.04 14.82
CA VAL A 154 -7.02 -14.17 13.46
C VAL A 154 -6.08 -15.08 12.70
N SER A 155 -6.62 -16.21 12.20
CA SER A 155 -5.90 -17.01 11.21
C SER A 155 -6.42 -16.77 9.82
N ARG A 156 -5.53 -16.99 8.87
CA ARG A 156 -5.82 -16.99 7.45
C ARG A 156 -5.19 -18.21 6.82
N THR A 157 -5.92 -18.83 5.91
CA THR A 157 -5.37 -19.89 5.05
C THR A 157 -5.43 -19.46 3.60
N PHE A 158 -4.46 -19.94 2.83
CA PHE A 158 -4.25 -19.56 1.44
C PHE A 158 -4.20 -20.82 0.59
N ARG A 159 -4.83 -20.78 -0.58
CA ARG A 159 -4.85 -21.89 -1.54
C ARG A 159 -4.45 -21.41 -2.92
N TYR A 160 -3.68 -22.24 -3.60
CA TYR A 160 -3.12 -21.96 -4.91
C TYR A 160 -3.61 -22.98 -5.93
N ASP A 161 -3.65 -22.58 -7.19
CA ASP A 161 -3.90 -23.49 -8.32
C ASP A 161 -2.62 -24.19 -8.79
N SER A 162 -2.72 -24.96 -9.87
CA SER A 162 -1.59 -25.68 -10.49
C SER A 162 -0.57 -24.76 -11.17
N GLN A 163 -0.90 -23.48 -11.36
CA GLN A 163 -0.05 -22.44 -11.92
C GLN A 163 0.60 -21.59 -10.81
N ASN A 164 0.47 -22.02 -9.54
CA ASN A 164 1.00 -21.33 -8.36
C ASN A 164 0.36 -19.95 -8.11
N GLN A 165 -0.85 -19.70 -8.62
CA GLN A 165 -1.57 -18.45 -8.40
C GLN A 165 -2.48 -18.58 -7.17
N LEU A 166 -2.54 -17.55 -6.32
CA LEU A 166 -3.43 -17.53 -5.16
C LEU A 166 -4.88 -17.49 -5.65
N VAL A 167 -5.67 -18.54 -5.41
CA VAL A 167 -7.07 -18.63 -5.85
C VAL A 167 -8.08 -18.45 -4.72
N LYS A 168 -7.65 -18.62 -3.46
CA LYS A 168 -8.52 -18.43 -2.30
C LYS A 168 -7.75 -18.02 -1.05
N GLU A 169 -8.30 -17.03 -0.34
CA GLU A 169 -7.96 -16.70 1.05
C GLU A 169 -9.18 -16.94 1.93
N THR A 170 -8.97 -17.55 3.09
CA THR A 170 -10.04 -17.78 4.08
C THR A 170 -9.59 -17.23 5.41
N SER A 171 -10.37 -16.30 5.98
CA SER A 171 -10.15 -15.76 7.31
C SER A 171 -10.98 -16.51 8.34
N PHE A 172 -10.46 -16.67 9.55
CA PHE A 172 -11.14 -17.33 10.66
C PHE A 172 -11.18 -16.42 11.90
N TYR A 173 -12.21 -16.59 12.71
CA TYR A 173 -12.29 -16.03 14.05
C TYR A 173 -11.40 -16.82 15.03
N PRO A 174 -11.16 -16.28 16.24
CA PRO A 174 -10.38 -16.95 17.28
C PRO A 174 -10.93 -18.34 17.68
N ASP A 175 -12.25 -18.53 17.57
CA ASP A 175 -12.91 -19.82 17.84
C ASP A 175 -12.75 -20.86 16.71
N GLY A 176 -11.97 -20.53 15.68
CA GLY A 176 -11.72 -21.37 14.50
C GLY A 176 -12.86 -21.36 13.48
N LYS A 177 -13.96 -20.62 13.71
CA LYS A 177 -15.03 -20.50 12.72
C LYS A 177 -14.59 -19.62 11.56
N ARG A 178 -14.92 -20.05 10.35
CA ARG A 178 -14.66 -19.31 9.12
C ARG A 178 -15.41 -17.97 9.13
N SER A 179 -14.68 -16.87 9.04
CA SER A 179 -15.17 -15.49 9.04
C SER A 179 -15.54 -15.00 7.65
N SER A 180 -14.68 -15.18 6.66
CA SER A 180 -14.91 -14.70 5.28
C SER A 180 -13.97 -15.39 4.29
N ASP A 181 -14.33 -15.32 3.01
CA ASP A 181 -13.49 -15.81 1.90
C ASP A 181 -13.25 -14.69 0.88
N PHE A 182 -12.04 -14.65 0.34
CA PHE A 182 -11.75 -14.02 -0.94
C PHE A 182 -11.47 -15.11 -1.98
N ILE A 183 -12.06 -14.97 -3.17
CA ILE A 183 -11.81 -15.85 -4.33
C ILE A 183 -11.23 -15.00 -5.46
N TYR A 184 -10.13 -15.46 -6.02
CA TYR A 184 -9.37 -14.75 -7.06
C TYR A 184 -9.52 -15.48 -8.39
N THR A 185 -9.77 -14.75 -9.47
CA THR A 185 -9.89 -15.29 -10.83
C THR A 185 -8.91 -14.59 -11.76
N TYR A 186 -8.18 -15.38 -12.54
CA TYR A 186 -7.17 -14.90 -13.47
C TYR A 186 -7.61 -15.16 -14.92
N ASP A 187 -7.11 -14.36 -15.86
CA ASP A 187 -7.21 -14.66 -17.29
C ASP A 187 -6.16 -15.70 -17.73
N PHE A 188 -6.17 -16.03 -19.03
CA PHE A 188 -5.25 -17.02 -19.60
C PHE A 188 -3.77 -16.59 -19.54
N ASP A 189 -3.49 -15.30 -19.48
CA ASP A 189 -2.13 -14.75 -19.32
C ASP A 189 -1.70 -14.69 -17.85
N GLY A 190 -2.56 -15.11 -16.92
CA GLY A 190 -2.32 -15.11 -15.49
C GLY A 190 -2.53 -13.74 -14.81
N LYS A 191 -3.23 -12.79 -15.44
CA LYS A 191 -3.56 -11.49 -14.84
C LYS A 191 -4.83 -11.60 -14.01
N LEU A 192 -4.85 -11.00 -12.82
CA LEU A 192 -6.01 -10.97 -11.94
C LEU A 192 -7.14 -10.17 -12.59
N VAL A 193 -8.27 -10.80 -12.91
CA VAL A 193 -9.41 -10.13 -13.54
C VAL A 193 -10.59 -9.92 -12.61
N GLU A 194 -10.69 -10.71 -11.54
CA GLU A 194 -11.77 -10.58 -10.56
C GLU A 194 -11.37 -11.06 -9.15
N GLU A 195 -11.77 -10.30 -8.14
CA GLU A 195 -11.83 -10.75 -6.73
C GLU A 195 -13.28 -10.81 -6.28
N LYS A 196 -13.65 -11.84 -5.53
CA LYS A 196 -14.98 -11.99 -4.93
C LYS A 196 -14.86 -12.08 -3.42
N PHE A 197 -15.61 -11.25 -2.69
CA PHE A 197 -15.70 -11.30 -1.24
C PHE A 197 -16.98 -11.99 -0.79
N TYR A 198 -16.84 -13.03 0.04
CA TYR A 198 -17.95 -13.75 0.66
C TYR A 198 -17.97 -13.53 2.17
N ASP A 199 -19.12 -13.07 2.68
CA ASP A 199 -19.34 -12.84 4.11
C ASP A 199 -19.37 -14.15 4.92
N TYR A 200 -19.56 -14.05 6.24
CA TYR A 200 -19.68 -15.18 7.19
C TYR A 200 -20.72 -16.25 6.79
N TYR A 201 -21.79 -15.86 6.12
CA TYR A 201 -22.86 -16.75 5.65
C TYR A 201 -22.59 -17.33 4.26
N LYS A 202 -21.38 -17.13 3.72
CA LYS A 202 -20.98 -17.52 2.36
C LYS A 202 -21.81 -16.81 1.28
N LYS A 203 -22.36 -15.64 1.59
CA LYS A 203 -23.04 -14.81 0.60
C LYS A 203 -22.01 -13.93 -0.09
N LEU A 204 -22.05 -13.91 -1.42
CA LEU A 204 -21.27 -12.98 -2.21
C LEU A 204 -21.76 -11.56 -1.89
N THR A 205 -20.84 -10.69 -1.49
CA THR A 205 -21.17 -9.32 -1.08
C THR A 205 -20.64 -8.32 -2.09
N LEU A 206 -19.38 -8.45 -2.48
CA LEU A 206 -18.69 -7.51 -3.38
C LEU A 206 -17.83 -8.28 -4.39
N LYS A 207 -17.60 -7.65 -5.55
CA LYS A 207 -16.58 -8.06 -6.51
C LYS A 207 -15.77 -6.86 -6.95
N ASP A 208 -14.46 -7.04 -7.02
CA ASP A 208 -13.55 -6.12 -7.71
C ASP A 208 -13.28 -6.71 -9.09
N GLN A 209 -13.38 -5.92 -10.15
CA GLN A 209 -13.04 -6.36 -11.51
C GLN A 209 -11.98 -5.45 -12.13
N TYR A 210 -11.06 -6.08 -12.86
CA TYR A 210 -9.89 -5.44 -13.43
C TYR A 210 -9.87 -5.62 -14.95
N LYS A 211 -9.48 -4.57 -15.67
CA LYS A 211 -9.19 -4.64 -17.11
C LYS A 211 -7.85 -4.00 -17.40
N TYR A 212 -7.15 -4.60 -18.35
CA TYR A 212 -5.81 -4.18 -18.73
C TYR A 212 -5.80 -3.60 -20.15
N ASP A 213 -4.82 -2.75 -20.45
CA ASP A 213 -4.53 -2.33 -21.82
C ASP A 213 -3.66 -3.37 -22.56
N ARG A 214 -3.25 -3.07 -23.79
CA ARG A 214 -2.42 -3.97 -24.61
C ARG A 214 -0.95 -4.08 -24.16
N LYS A 215 -0.52 -3.24 -23.22
CA LYS A 215 0.82 -3.26 -22.60
C LYS A 215 0.76 -3.87 -21.20
N ASP A 216 -0.35 -4.51 -20.85
CA ASP A 216 -0.61 -5.12 -19.54
C ASP A 216 -0.70 -4.13 -18.38
N ASN A 217 -0.93 -2.84 -18.67
CA ASN A 217 -1.17 -1.84 -17.62
C ASN A 217 -2.63 -1.93 -17.16
N LEU A 218 -2.87 -1.81 -15.84
CA LEU A 218 -4.23 -1.75 -15.29
C LEU A 218 -4.96 -0.52 -15.83
N LYS A 219 -5.93 -0.71 -16.72
CA LYS A 219 -6.66 0.39 -17.36
C LYS A 219 -7.91 0.80 -16.58
N GLU A 220 -8.58 -0.17 -15.98
CA GLU A 220 -9.86 0.04 -15.30
C GLU A 220 -9.99 -0.90 -14.11
N TRP A 221 -10.44 -0.35 -12.99
CA TRP A 221 -10.93 -1.09 -11.83
C TRP A 221 -12.36 -0.66 -11.53
N VAL A 222 -13.23 -1.62 -11.20
CA VAL A 222 -14.60 -1.37 -10.75
C VAL A 222 -14.93 -2.19 -9.51
N LEU A 223 -15.73 -1.61 -8.62
CA LEU A 223 -16.35 -2.27 -7.49
C LEU A 223 -17.83 -2.48 -7.78
N ILE A 224 -18.27 -3.73 -7.74
CA ILE A 224 -19.64 -4.12 -8.01
C ILE A 224 -20.23 -4.96 -6.89
N ASP A 225 -21.55 -4.88 -6.72
CA ASP A 225 -22.30 -5.74 -5.81
C ASP A 225 -22.49 -7.16 -6.38
N LYS A 226 -23.17 -8.00 -5.59
CA LYS A 226 -23.54 -9.36 -5.98
C LYS A 226 -24.33 -9.44 -7.29
N ASP A 227 -25.15 -8.43 -7.58
CA ASP A 227 -26.05 -8.34 -8.74
C ASP A 227 -25.34 -7.69 -9.95
N GLY A 228 -24.08 -7.26 -9.81
CA GLY A 228 -23.26 -6.69 -10.88
C GLY A 228 -23.43 -5.18 -11.07
N LYS A 229 -24.02 -4.47 -10.11
CA LYS A 229 -24.14 -3.01 -10.15
C LYS A 229 -22.94 -2.34 -9.49
N LEU A 230 -22.50 -1.20 -10.03
CA LEU A 230 -21.47 -0.39 -9.40
C LEU A 230 -21.91 0.04 -8.00
N VAL A 231 -20.99 -0.06 -7.03
CA VAL A 231 -21.20 0.41 -5.66
C VAL A 231 -19.99 1.18 -5.17
N ASN A 232 -20.24 2.22 -4.39
CA ASN A 232 -19.18 3.02 -3.81
C ASN A 232 -18.49 2.27 -2.66
N ASN A 233 -17.16 2.34 -2.63
CA ASN A 233 -16.41 2.04 -1.43
C ASN A 233 -16.61 3.14 -0.35
N TYR A 234 -15.96 2.98 0.80
CA TYR A 234 -16.03 3.94 1.91
C TYR A 234 -15.55 5.37 1.56
N GLN A 235 -14.81 5.53 0.46
CA GLN A 235 -14.35 6.83 -0.05
C GLN A 235 -15.29 7.44 -1.09
N GLY A 236 -16.43 6.80 -1.39
CA GLY A 236 -17.37 7.25 -2.43
C GLY A 236 -16.92 6.89 -3.85
N ILE A 237 -16.05 5.89 -4.02
CA ILE A 237 -15.49 5.50 -5.33
C ILE A 237 -15.97 4.10 -5.72
N ALA A 238 -16.57 3.98 -6.91
CA ALA A 238 -16.98 2.71 -7.49
C ALA A 238 -16.12 2.31 -8.70
N LYS A 239 -15.37 3.25 -9.29
CA LYS A 239 -14.57 3.00 -10.50
C LYS A 239 -13.31 3.85 -10.54
N LYS A 240 -12.22 3.28 -11.04
CA LYS A 240 -10.96 3.98 -11.34
C LYS A 240 -10.57 3.75 -12.80
N LEU A 241 -10.13 4.81 -13.47
CA LEU A 241 -9.58 4.77 -14.82
C LEU A 241 -8.17 5.31 -14.80
N TYR A 242 -7.24 4.56 -15.37
CA TYR A 242 -5.82 4.88 -15.34
C TYR A 242 -5.34 5.29 -16.72
N GLN A 243 -4.47 6.29 -16.76
CA GLN A 243 -3.79 6.75 -17.97
C GLN A 243 -2.29 6.73 -17.74
N TYR A 244 -1.56 6.36 -18.79
CA TYR A 244 -0.13 6.09 -18.71
C TYR A 244 0.65 6.92 -19.73
N ASN A 245 1.89 7.27 -19.39
CA ASN A 245 2.84 7.79 -20.36
C ASN A 245 3.38 6.66 -21.28
N ARG A 246 4.36 6.97 -22.14
CA ARG A 246 4.95 5.99 -23.06
C ARG A 246 5.73 4.87 -22.34
N ASN A 247 6.26 5.16 -21.16
CA ASN A 247 7.04 4.27 -20.31
C ASN A 247 6.17 3.43 -19.36
N SER A 248 4.83 3.51 -19.50
CA SER A 248 3.89 2.84 -18.60
C SER A 248 3.88 3.36 -17.16
N ASP A 249 4.34 4.60 -16.92
CA ASP A 249 4.10 5.28 -15.65
C ASP A 249 2.70 5.91 -15.64
N VAL A 250 1.97 5.78 -14.53
CA VAL A 250 0.64 6.39 -14.35
C VAL A 250 0.77 7.91 -14.33
N ILE A 251 0.10 8.61 -15.25
CA ILE A 251 0.09 10.08 -15.29
C ILE A 251 -1.23 10.67 -14.78
N ASN A 252 -2.31 9.90 -14.80
CA ASN A 252 -3.63 10.35 -14.37
C ASN A 252 -4.48 9.17 -13.89
N ILE A 253 -5.20 9.38 -12.79
CA ILE A 253 -6.27 8.48 -12.33
C ILE A 253 -7.56 9.28 -12.20
N GLU A 254 -8.61 8.89 -12.92
CA GLU A 254 -9.98 9.38 -12.67
C GLU A 254 -10.71 8.43 -11.73
N LEU A 255 -11.27 8.97 -10.63
CA LEU A 255 -12.05 8.21 -9.67
C LEU A 255 -13.52 8.62 -9.78
N LYS A 256 -14.38 7.64 -10.03
CA LYS A 256 -15.80 7.83 -10.32
C LYS A 256 -16.67 7.22 -9.23
N ASP A 257 -17.78 7.89 -8.94
CA ASP A 257 -18.85 7.33 -8.10
C ASP A 257 -19.63 6.23 -8.85
N ASP A 258 -20.52 5.56 -8.13
CA ASP A 258 -21.46 4.55 -8.64
C ASP A 258 -22.42 5.04 -9.72
N ARG A 259 -22.59 6.36 -9.86
CA ARG A 259 -23.34 7.00 -10.95
C ARG A 259 -22.46 7.34 -12.15
N GLY A 260 -21.17 7.04 -12.09
CA GLY A 260 -20.19 7.29 -13.16
C GLY A 260 -19.64 8.71 -13.21
N SER A 261 -19.98 9.56 -12.24
CA SER A 261 -19.47 10.94 -12.17
C SER A 261 -18.04 10.93 -11.66
N VAL A 262 -17.14 11.68 -12.31
CA VAL A 262 -15.79 11.90 -11.77
C VAL A 262 -15.91 12.74 -10.51
N VAL A 263 -15.50 12.18 -9.37
CA VAL A 263 -15.54 12.85 -8.06
C VAL A 263 -14.15 13.21 -7.56
N LYS A 264 -13.12 12.49 -7.99
CA LYS A 264 -11.72 12.82 -7.72
C LYS A 264 -10.85 12.53 -8.94
N LYS A 265 -9.72 13.21 -9.01
CA LYS A 265 -8.70 13.02 -10.03
C LYS A 265 -7.33 13.13 -9.40
N GLU A 266 -6.39 12.31 -9.82
CA GLU A 266 -4.99 12.39 -9.38
C GLU A 266 -4.11 12.53 -10.61
N ILE A 267 -3.15 13.46 -10.57
CA ILE A 267 -2.20 13.73 -11.65
C ILE A 267 -0.79 13.52 -11.12
N PHE A 268 0.08 12.91 -11.93
CA PHE A 268 1.45 12.56 -11.56
C PHE A 268 2.43 13.12 -12.58
N GLN A 269 3.54 13.66 -12.09
CA GLN A 269 4.63 14.20 -12.91
C GLN A 269 5.95 13.53 -12.55
N TYR A 270 6.75 13.28 -13.58
CA TYR A 270 8.01 12.55 -13.48
C TYR A 270 9.16 13.41 -13.97
N GLY A 271 10.31 13.29 -13.30
CA GLY A 271 11.57 13.89 -13.72
C GLY A 271 12.12 13.23 -14.98
N LYS A 272 13.19 13.83 -15.55
CA LYS A 272 13.87 13.28 -16.73
C LYS A 272 14.48 11.90 -16.51
N ASP A 273 14.73 11.54 -15.26
CA ASP A 273 15.24 10.24 -14.83
C ASP A 273 14.13 9.22 -14.53
N GLY A 274 12.87 9.53 -14.85
CA GLY A 274 11.73 8.64 -14.67
C GLY A 274 11.20 8.56 -13.23
N ARG A 275 11.76 9.31 -12.28
CA ARG A 275 11.28 9.31 -10.90
C ARG A 275 10.09 10.25 -10.73
N LEU A 276 9.11 9.84 -9.93
CA LEU A 276 7.97 10.69 -9.56
C LEU A 276 8.48 11.92 -8.81
N ILE A 277 8.15 13.13 -9.26
CA ILE A 277 8.57 14.40 -8.63
C ILE A 277 7.40 15.17 -8.03
N GLU A 278 6.19 14.95 -8.53
CA GLU A 278 4.98 15.61 -8.03
C GLU A 278 3.76 14.73 -8.25
N SER A 279 2.85 14.72 -7.29
CA SER A 279 1.46 14.28 -7.48
C SER A 279 0.50 15.32 -6.92
N VAL A 280 -0.63 15.52 -7.61
CA VAL A 280 -1.68 16.45 -7.18
C VAL A 280 -3.02 15.76 -7.25
N LYS A 281 -3.78 15.82 -6.15
CA LYS A 281 -5.15 15.32 -6.09
C LYS A 281 -6.13 16.49 -6.19
N PHE A 282 -7.19 16.24 -6.93
CA PHE A 282 -8.28 17.17 -7.16
C PHE A 282 -9.59 16.53 -6.72
N TYR A 283 -10.42 17.35 -6.11
CA TYR A 283 -11.83 17.07 -5.98
C TYR A 283 -12.57 17.66 -7.19
N VAL A 284 -13.43 16.85 -7.82
CA VAL A 284 -14.10 17.22 -9.06
C VAL A 284 -15.58 17.45 -8.76
N LYS A 285 -16.07 18.64 -9.11
CA LYS A 285 -17.46 19.05 -8.92
C LYS A 285 -18.03 19.69 -10.17
N PHE A 286 -19.27 19.35 -10.50
CA PHE A 286 -20.04 20.08 -11.49
C PHE A 286 -20.81 21.20 -10.80
N MET A 287 -20.48 22.46 -11.11
CA MET A 287 -21.13 23.64 -10.55
C MET A 287 -21.27 24.68 -11.66
N PHE A 288 -22.39 25.41 -11.66
CA PHE A 288 -22.65 26.49 -12.63
C PHE A 288 -22.50 26.08 -14.10
N GLY A 289 -22.93 24.85 -14.44
CA GLY A 289 -22.90 24.34 -15.82
C GLY A 289 -21.52 23.89 -16.32
N LYS A 290 -20.49 23.86 -15.47
CA LYS A 290 -19.14 23.41 -15.85
C LYS A 290 -18.49 22.53 -14.78
N VAL A 291 -17.50 21.76 -15.21
CA VAL A 291 -16.65 20.95 -14.33
C VAL A 291 -15.59 21.84 -13.70
N HIS A 292 -15.45 21.73 -12.39
CA HIS A 292 -14.41 22.38 -11.60
C HIS A 292 -13.50 21.30 -10.99
N GLU A 293 -12.19 21.44 -11.21
CA GLU A 293 -11.16 20.64 -10.54
C GLU A 293 -10.55 21.49 -9.44
N ILE A 294 -10.82 21.12 -8.18
CA ILE A 294 -10.36 21.85 -6.99
C ILE A 294 -9.16 21.09 -6.44
N PRO A 295 -7.93 21.64 -6.47
CA PRO A 295 -6.79 20.97 -5.87
C PRO A 295 -7.02 20.85 -4.36
N ILE A 296 -6.75 19.67 -3.81
CA ILE A 296 -6.95 19.38 -2.37
C ILE A 296 -5.64 19.00 -1.70
N GLU A 297 -4.75 18.32 -2.43
CA GLU A 297 -3.53 17.77 -1.87
C GLU A 297 -2.44 17.75 -2.93
N LYS A 298 -1.21 18.06 -2.55
CA LYS A 298 -0.01 17.93 -3.39
C LYS A 298 1.07 17.20 -2.61
N THR A 299 1.82 16.35 -3.30
CA THR A 299 3.04 15.73 -2.76
C THR A 299 4.18 15.97 -3.71
N THR A 300 5.31 16.47 -3.20
CA THR A 300 6.53 16.63 -3.99
C THR A 300 7.62 15.70 -3.50
N PHE A 301 8.47 15.26 -4.42
CA PHE A 301 9.58 14.35 -4.13
C PHE A 301 10.90 14.94 -4.64
N GLN A 302 11.90 14.95 -3.77
CA GLN A 302 13.28 15.33 -4.11
C GLN A 302 14.22 14.17 -3.82
N TYR A 303 15.26 14.03 -4.65
CA TYR A 303 16.21 12.92 -4.58
C TYR A 303 17.64 13.44 -4.59
N GLU A 304 18.42 13.07 -3.58
CA GLU A 304 19.87 13.21 -3.53
C GLU A 304 20.52 11.87 -3.88
N ARG A 305 21.61 11.91 -4.62
CA ARG A 305 22.35 10.74 -5.12
C ARG A 305 23.68 10.64 -4.38
N TRP A 306 24.26 9.44 -4.34
CA TRP A 306 25.63 9.24 -3.85
C TRP A 306 26.69 9.90 -4.75
#